data_AF-A0A962BBE4-F1
#
_entry.id   AF-A0A962BBE4-F1
#
_cell.length_a   1.000
_cell.length_b   1.000
_cell.length_c   1.000
_cell.angle_alpha   90.00
_cell.angle_beta   90.00
_cell.angle_gamma   90.00
#
_symmetry.space_group_name_H-M   'P 1'
#
loop_
_entity.id
_entity.type
_entity.pdbx_description
1 polymer ?
#
loop_
_entity_poly.entity_id
_entity_poly.type
_entity_poly.pdbx_seq_one_letter_code
_entity_poly.pdbx_strand_id
1 'polypeptide(L)'
;MRALLWILLGLVIGAFAAISVANALQAGSAVHKGVMHLMKYHVGEARKVLTADSCKAAPTGHFEALAILSRDISPVYQPIGERDELFGQYAEKLVSVTASAPGAAQDCATGKEQLGLINERCSACHRDFK
;
A
#
# COMPACT_ATOMS: atom_id res chain seq x y z
N MET A 1 -6.70 -46.42 -25.43
CA MET A 1 -7.29 -45.09 -25.72
C MET A 1 -8.18 -44.57 -24.58
N ARG A 2 -9.16 -45.33 -24.06
CA ARG A 2 -10.09 -44.85 -23.02
C ARG A 2 -9.41 -44.43 -21.69
N ALA A 3 -8.44 -45.21 -21.19
CA ALA A 3 -7.72 -44.86 -19.95
C ALA A 3 -6.89 -43.57 -20.07
N LEU A 4 -6.31 -43.32 -21.25
CA LEU A 4 -5.55 -42.11 -21.56
C LEU A 4 -6.44 -40.86 -21.51
N LEU A 5 -7.68 -40.97 -21.99
CA LEU A 5 -8.66 -39.88 -21.92
C LEU A 5 -9.06 -39.55 -20.48
N TRP A 6 -9.22 -40.56 -19.62
CA TRP A 6 -9.53 -40.34 -18.20
C TRP A 6 -8.38 -39.68 -17.43
N ILE A 7 -7.14 -40.06 -17.72
CA ILE A 7 -5.96 -39.44 -17.12
C ILE A 7 -5.83 -37.98 -17.56
N LEU A 8 -6.03 -37.70 -18.86
CA LEU A 8 -6.01 -36.34 -19.39
C LEU A 8 -7.11 -35.48 -18.75
N LEU A 9 -8.33 -36.02 -18.61
CA LEU A 9 -9.44 -35.33 -17.97
C LEU A 9 -9.13 -35.01 -16.50
N GLY A 10 -8.60 -35.98 -15.75
CA GLY A 10 -8.20 -35.77 -14.36
C GLY A 10 -7.10 -34.72 -14.21
N LEU A 11 -6.11 -34.71 -15.11
CA LEU A 11 -5.05 -33.70 -15.13
C LEU A 11 -5.61 -32.30 -15.38
N VAL A 12 -6.51 -32.15 -16.35
CA VAL A 12 -7.13 -30.86 -16.67
C VAL A 12 -7.93 -30.34 -15.48
N ILE A 13 -8.79 -31.17 -14.88
CA ILE A 13 -9.59 -30.80 -13.71
C ILE A 13 -8.69 -30.44 -12.52
N GLY A 14 -7.64 -31.24 -12.27
CA GLY A 14 -6.67 -30.98 -11.22
C GLY A 14 -5.91 -29.68 -11.41
N ALA A 15 -5.51 -29.36 -12.64
CA ALA A 15 -4.84 -28.09 -12.97
C ALA A 15 -5.77 -26.89 -12.73
N PHE A 16 -7.03 -26.96 -13.16
CA PHE A 16 -8.01 -25.90 -12.89
C PHE A 16 -8.21 -25.67 -11.39
N ALA A 17 -8.41 -26.75 -10.62
CA ALA A 17 -8.58 -26.66 -9.17
C ALA A 17 -7.33 -26.05 -8.48
N ALA A 18 -6.13 -26.47 -8.87
CA ALA A 18 -4.88 -25.95 -8.32
C ALA A 18 -4.71 -24.45 -8.59
N ILE A 19 -5.00 -24.00 -9.82
CA ILE A 19 -4.93 -22.57 -10.19
C ILE A 19 -5.96 -21.75 -9.40
N SER A 20 -7.19 -22.24 -9.24
CA SER A 20 -8.21 -21.55 -8.45
C SER A 20 -7.80 -21.38 -6.99
N VAL A 21 -7.24 -22.43 -6.37
CA VAL A 21 -6.73 -22.37 -5.00
C VAL A 21 -5.53 -21.43 -4.89
N ALA A 22 -4.57 -21.51 -5.83
CA ALA A 22 -3.41 -20.64 -5.85
C ALA A 22 -3.81 -19.15 -6.00
N ASN A 23 -4.77 -18.84 -6.87
CA ASN A 23 -5.28 -17.48 -7.04
C ASN A 23 -6.02 -16.98 -5.80
N ALA A 24 -6.81 -17.83 -5.13
CA ALA A 24 -7.49 -17.47 -3.90
C ALA A 24 -6.50 -17.15 -2.76
N LEU A 25 -5.43 -17.94 -2.65
CA LEU A 25 -4.34 -17.67 -1.69
C LEU A 25 -3.55 -16.41 -2.05
N GLN A 26 -3.38 -16.12 -3.33
CA GLN A 26 -2.72 -14.90 -3.80
C GLN A 26 -3.59 -13.64 -3.73
N ALA A 27 -4.90 -13.73 -3.50
CA ALA A 27 -5.76 -12.55 -3.43
C ALA A 27 -5.33 -11.59 -2.30
N GLY A 28 -4.94 -12.11 -1.13
CA GLY A 28 -4.31 -11.31 -0.06
C GLY A 28 -2.94 -10.75 -0.48
N SER A 29 -2.28 -11.39 -1.45
CA SER A 29 -1.00 -10.93 -1.99
C SER A 29 -1.11 -9.73 -2.95
N ALA A 30 -2.28 -9.50 -3.54
CA ALA A 30 -2.48 -8.40 -4.47
C ALA A 30 -2.79 -7.07 -3.75
N VAL A 31 -3.56 -7.13 -2.66
CA VAL A 31 -4.02 -5.94 -1.94
C VAL A 31 -2.87 -5.22 -1.24
N HIS A 32 -1.96 -5.94 -0.56
CA HIS A 32 -0.81 -5.31 0.12
C HIS A 32 0.11 -4.57 -0.85
N LYS A 33 0.36 -5.16 -2.02
CA LYS A 33 1.09 -4.49 -3.11
C LYS A 33 0.33 -3.27 -3.61
N GLY A 34 -0.99 -3.41 -3.79
CA GLY A 34 -1.87 -2.33 -4.20
C GLY A 34 -1.78 -1.11 -3.29
N VAL A 35 -1.86 -1.31 -1.96
CA VAL A 35 -1.73 -0.22 -0.98
C VAL A 35 -0.38 0.49 -1.15
N MET A 36 0.73 -0.25 -1.23
CA MET A 36 2.06 0.37 -1.40
C MET A 36 2.22 1.10 -2.75
N HIS A 37 1.64 0.57 -3.82
CA HIS A 37 1.65 1.23 -5.13
C HIS A 37 0.86 2.54 -5.12
N LEU A 38 -0.34 2.54 -4.52
CA LEU A 38 -1.16 3.74 -4.40
C LEU A 38 -0.50 4.78 -3.49
N MET A 39 0.05 4.36 -2.36
CA MET A 39 0.80 5.28 -1.49
C MET A 39 1.98 5.93 -2.23
N LYS A 40 2.76 5.14 -2.99
CA LYS A 40 3.85 5.66 -3.82
C LYS A 40 3.34 6.67 -4.85
N TYR A 41 2.20 6.40 -5.49
CA TYR A 41 1.56 7.31 -6.43
C TYR A 41 1.20 8.64 -5.75
N HIS A 42 0.48 8.61 -4.63
CA HIS A 42 0.05 9.83 -3.93
C HIS A 42 1.24 10.64 -3.39
N VAL A 43 2.29 10.00 -2.89
CA VAL A 43 3.55 10.69 -2.51
C VAL A 43 4.19 11.38 -3.72
N GLY A 44 4.22 10.72 -4.87
CA GLY A 44 4.79 11.26 -6.11
C GLY A 44 4.02 12.46 -6.64
N GLU A 45 2.69 12.38 -6.68
CA GLU A 45 1.84 13.48 -7.15
C GLU A 45 1.84 14.66 -6.17
N ALA A 46 1.79 14.40 -4.86
CA ALA A 46 1.93 15.45 -3.85
C ALA A 46 3.26 16.20 -4.03
N ARG A 47 4.36 15.47 -4.29
CA ARG A 47 5.66 16.08 -4.57
C ARG A 47 5.60 16.99 -5.80
N LYS A 48 5.03 16.52 -6.91
CA LYS A 48 4.92 17.31 -8.15
C LYS A 48 4.19 18.63 -7.92
N VAL A 49 3.03 18.58 -7.26
CA VAL A 49 2.23 19.77 -6.92
C VAL A 49 3.04 20.75 -6.07
N LEU A 50 3.73 20.25 -5.05
CA LEU A 50 4.56 21.07 -4.15
C LEU A 50 5.78 21.66 -4.86
N THR A 51 6.42 20.94 -5.78
CA THR A 51 7.59 21.44 -6.53
C THR A 51 7.24 22.45 -7.61
N ALA A 52 6.02 22.39 -8.15
CA ALA A 52 5.54 23.36 -9.14
C ALA A 52 5.10 24.69 -8.50
N ASP A 53 5.26 24.86 -7.18
CA ASP A 53 4.78 25.97 -6.35
C ASP A 53 3.32 26.40 -6.68
N SER A 54 2.52 25.45 -7.17
CA SER A 54 1.17 25.65 -7.66
C SER A 54 0.11 25.40 -6.57
N CYS A 55 0.49 25.55 -5.30
CA CYS A 55 -0.32 25.14 -4.13
C CYS A 55 -1.48 26.09 -3.81
N LYS A 56 -2.13 26.68 -4.81
CA LYS A 56 -3.35 27.49 -4.62
C LYS A 56 -4.51 26.65 -4.07
N ALA A 57 -4.51 25.36 -4.41
CA ALA A 57 -5.08 24.29 -3.62
C ALA A 57 -3.91 23.36 -3.31
N ALA A 58 -3.50 23.26 -2.05
CA ALA A 58 -2.43 22.34 -1.68
C ALA A 58 -2.82 20.89 -2.05
N PRO A 59 -1.90 19.91 -2.03
CA PRO A 59 -2.21 18.53 -2.40
C PRO A 59 -3.08 17.81 -1.35
N THR A 60 -4.09 18.48 -0.79
CA THR A 60 -5.00 17.99 0.26
C THR A 60 -5.59 16.64 -0.13
N GLY A 61 -6.08 16.47 -1.36
CA GLY A 61 -6.59 15.19 -1.84
C GLY A 61 -5.55 14.05 -1.83
N HIS A 62 -4.27 14.34 -2.13
CA HIS A 62 -3.22 13.32 -2.04
C HIS A 62 -2.86 13.01 -0.58
N PHE A 63 -2.86 14.00 0.30
CA PHE A 63 -2.65 13.78 1.74
C PHE A 63 -3.83 13.06 2.42
N GLU A 64 -5.06 13.34 2.01
CA GLU A 64 -6.25 12.60 2.45
C GLU A 64 -6.17 11.14 2.04
N ALA A 65 -5.80 10.87 0.78
CA ALA A 65 -5.60 9.52 0.30
C ALA A 65 -4.50 8.79 1.08
N LEU A 66 -3.38 9.47 1.40
CA LEU A 66 -2.32 8.89 2.23
C LEU A 66 -2.79 8.60 3.66
N ALA A 67 -3.59 9.48 4.25
CA ALA A 67 -4.17 9.27 5.57
C ALA A 67 -5.11 8.06 5.59
N ILE A 68 -5.91 7.86 4.54
CA ILE A 68 -6.77 6.68 4.37
C ILE A 68 -5.91 5.42 4.22
N LEU A 69 -5.02 5.39 3.21
CA LEU A 69 -4.21 4.22 2.89
C LEU A 69 -3.28 3.79 4.04
N SER A 70 -2.80 4.74 4.86
CA SER A 70 -1.97 4.41 6.02
C SER A 70 -2.70 3.52 7.04
N ARG A 71 -4.01 3.69 7.18
CA ARG A 71 -4.85 2.90 8.10
C ARG A 71 -5.13 1.49 7.56
N ASP A 72 -4.96 1.30 6.26
CA ASP A 72 -5.13 0.00 5.60
C ASP A 72 -3.89 -0.89 5.74
N ILE A 73 -2.73 -0.36 6.16
CA ILE A 73 -1.48 -1.15 6.26
C ILE A 73 -1.65 -2.35 7.18
N SER A 74 -1.98 -2.14 8.46
CA SER A 74 -2.14 -3.23 9.41
C SER A 74 -3.19 -4.28 8.99
N PRO A 75 -4.44 -3.92 8.61
CA PRO A 75 -5.44 -4.91 8.23
C PRO A 75 -5.13 -5.64 6.91
N VAL A 76 -4.32 -5.06 6.03
CA VAL A 76 -3.92 -5.70 4.76
C VAL A 76 -2.71 -6.62 4.93
N TYR A 77 -1.80 -6.31 5.86
CA TYR A 77 -0.58 -7.09 6.07
C TYR A 77 -0.76 -8.24 7.08
N GLN A 78 -1.66 -8.12 8.08
CA GLN A 78 -1.92 -9.21 9.03
C GLN A 78 -2.38 -10.53 8.39
N PRO A 79 -3.31 -10.54 7.40
CA PRO A 79 -3.77 -11.77 6.75
C PRO A 79 -2.69 -12.51 5.96
N ILE A 80 -1.62 -11.81 5.54
CA ILE A 80 -0.47 -12.42 4.84
C ILE A 80 0.64 -12.85 5.79
N GLY A 81 0.40 -12.80 7.11
CA GLY A 81 1.30 -13.35 8.13
C GLY A 81 2.23 -12.34 8.77
N GLU A 82 2.12 -11.04 8.46
CA GLU A 82 2.88 -10.01 9.16
C GLU A 82 2.32 -9.83 10.58
N ARG A 83 3.17 -10.09 11.58
CA ARG A 83 2.82 -10.05 13.01
C ARG A 83 3.91 -9.40 13.85
N ASP A 84 4.94 -8.84 13.22
CA ASP A 84 6.03 -8.19 13.91
C ASP A 84 5.51 -6.91 14.62
N GLU A 85 5.78 -6.82 15.91
CA GLU A 85 5.35 -5.68 16.72
C GLU A 85 6.01 -4.38 16.25
N LEU A 86 7.27 -4.44 15.80
CA LEU A 86 8.00 -3.30 15.25
C LEU A 86 7.38 -2.83 13.93
N PHE A 87 6.91 -3.76 13.07
CA PHE A 87 6.15 -3.40 11.87
C PHE A 87 4.88 -2.63 12.25
N GLY A 88 4.13 -3.13 13.23
CA GLY A 88 2.93 -2.45 13.76
C GLY A 88 3.22 -1.03 14.25
N GLN A 89 4.30 -0.86 15.01
CA GLN A 89 4.74 0.46 15.50
C GLN A 89 5.10 1.41 14.35
N TYR A 90 5.74 0.92 13.27
CA TYR A 90 6.02 1.74 12.10
C TYR A 90 4.74 2.16 11.38
N ALA A 91 3.78 1.25 11.23
CA ALA A 91 2.49 1.55 10.62
C ALA A 91 1.72 2.61 11.43
N GLU A 92 1.67 2.49 12.76
CA GLU A 92 1.02 3.46 13.64
C GLU A 92 1.66 4.85 13.56
N LYS A 93 3.00 4.94 13.55
CA LYS A 93 3.72 6.21 13.38
C LYS A 93 3.43 6.86 12.03
N LEU A 94 3.21 6.07 10.99
CA LEU A 94 2.80 6.60 9.69
C LEU A 94 1.35 7.11 9.72
N VAL A 95 0.44 6.40 10.39
CA VAL A 95 -0.95 6.85 10.61
C VAL A 95 -0.96 8.19 11.36
N SER A 96 -0.16 8.33 12.42
CA SER A 96 -0.12 9.58 13.21
C SER A 96 0.37 10.77 12.39
N VAL A 97 1.42 10.58 11.57
CA VAL A 97 1.95 11.65 10.72
C VAL A 97 0.98 12.01 9.59
N THR A 98 0.34 11.02 8.96
CA THR A 98 -0.58 11.29 7.83
C THR A 98 -1.91 11.87 8.26
N ALA A 99 -2.36 11.63 9.50
CA ALA A 99 -3.62 12.17 10.03
C ALA A 99 -3.67 13.71 10.06
N SER A 100 -2.54 14.38 10.32
CA SER A 100 -2.45 15.85 10.31
C SER A 100 -2.20 16.43 8.92
N ALA A 101 -1.84 15.59 7.93
CA ALA A 101 -1.35 16.05 6.64
C ALA A 101 -2.35 16.88 5.82
N PRO A 102 -3.66 16.55 5.78
CA PRO A 102 -4.64 17.38 5.07
C PRO A 102 -4.73 18.80 5.63
N GLY A 103 -4.67 18.95 6.97
CA GLY A 103 -4.74 20.25 7.64
C GLY A 103 -3.44 21.05 7.59
N ALA A 104 -2.29 20.37 7.47
CA ALA A 104 -0.98 20.99 7.33
C ALA A 104 -0.74 21.56 5.92
N ALA A 105 -1.50 21.13 4.92
CA ALA A 105 -1.34 21.58 3.55
C ALA A 105 -2.11 22.88 3.28
N GLN A 106 -1.78 23.95 4.02
CA GLN A 106 -2.34 25.28 3.76
C GLN A 106 -1.52 26.05 2.72
N ASP A 107 -0.22 25.78 2.66
CA ASP A 107 0.68 26.32 1.66
C ASP A 107 1.74 25.29 1.21
N CYS A 108 2.57 25.68 0.23
CA CYS A 108 3.61 24.80 -0.29
C CYS A 108 4.71 24.50 0.73
N ALA A 109 5.02 25.42 1.65
CA ALA A 109 6.10 25.26 2.60
C ALA A 109 5.73 24.21 3.64
N THR A 110 4.57 24.37 4.27
CA THR A 110 4.03 23.41 5.25
C THR A 110 3.72 22.06 4.60
N GLY A 111 3.26 22.06 3.35
CA GLY A 111 3.08 20.83 2.56
C GLY A 111 4.39 20.09 2.28
N LYS A 112 5.48 20.81 1.96
CA LYS A 112 6.83 20.21 1.76
C LYS A 112 7.37 19.60 3.05
N GLU A 113 7.23 20.30 4.18
CA GLU A 113 7.61 19.81 5.50
C GLU A 113 6.85 18.52 5.85
N GLN A 114 5.53 18.55 5.73
CA GLN A 114 4.67 17.40 5.98
C GLN A 114 5.01 16.20 5.08
N LEU A 115 5.28 16.44 3.79
CA LEU A 115 5.72 15.39 2.87
C LEU A 115 7.10 14.82 3.26
N GLY A 116 7.98 15.65 3.81
CA GLY A 116 9.26 15.23 4.38
C GLY A 116 9.08 14.24 5.53
N LEU A 117 8.22 14.56 6.50
CA LEU A 117 7.88 13.69 7.62
C LEU A 117 7.30 12.34 7.15
N ILE A 118 6.41 12.36 6.17
CA ILE A 118 5.85 11.13 5.59
C ILE A 118 6.96 10.28 4.96
N ASN A 119 7.85 10.87 4.17
CA ASN A 119 8.97 10.15 3.54
C ASN A 119 9.95 9.55 4.58
N GLU A 120 10.18 10.23 5.69
CA GLU A 120 10.97 9.69 6.80
C GLU A 120 10.32 8.42 7.37
N ARG A 121 9.00 8.44 7.63
CA ARG A 121 8.27 7.26 8.13
C ARG A 121 8.26 6.12 7.13
N CYS A 122 8.04 6.40 5.83
CA CYS A 122 8.17 5.40 4.77
C CYS A 122 9.56 4.76 4.76
N SER A 123 10.62 5.57 4.85
CA SER A 123 12.00 5.09 4.82
C SER A 123 12.37 4.29 6.06
N ALA A 124 11.86 4.68 7.23
CA ALA A 124 12.10 3.96 8.48
C ALA A 124 11.52 2.55 8.45
N CYS A 125 10.28 2.38 7.97
CA CYS A 125 9.66 1.07 7.80
C CYS A 125 10.40 0.22 6.74
N HIS A 126 10.63 0.78 5.55
CA HIS A 126 11.26 0.04 4.44
C HIS A 126 12.74 -0.31 4.66
N ARG A 127 13.41 0.31 5.63
CA ARG A 127 14.76 -0.12 6.01
C ARG A 127 14.74 -1.51 6.64
N ASP A 128 13.66 -1.83 7.36
CA ASP A 128 13.56 -3.04 8.17
C ASP A 128 12.64 -4.09 7.50
N PHE A 129 11.63 -3.67 6.69
CA PHE A 129 10.53 -4.52 6.18
C PHE A 129 10.22 -4.40 4.67
N LYS A 130 11.23 -4.25 3.80
CA LYS A 130 11.03 -3.99 2.36
C LYS A 130 10.35 -5.14 1.58
#